data_AF-A0A069P159-F1
#
_entry.id   AF-A0A069P159-F1
#
_cell.length_a   1.000
_cell.length_b   1.000
_cell.length_c   1.000
_cell.angle_alpha   90.00
_cell.angle_beta   90.00
_cell.angle_gamma   90.00
#
_symmetry.space_group_name_H-M   'P 1'
#
loop_
_entity.id
_entity.type
_entity.pdbx_description
1 polymer ?
#
loop_
_entity_poly.entity_id
_entity_poly.type
_entity_poly.pdbx_seq_one_letter_code
_entity_poly.pdbx_strand_id
1 'polypeptide(L)' 'MPRRPAARIYFYASALLLLAFVVVFNAANLIEAYGSGAPYYSRTVNMDKWVDPLPLLALVDALTVLLLFATVRMLRRKP' A
#
# COMPACT_ATOMS: atom_id res chain seq x y z
N MET A 1 32.27 18.05 -0.36
CA MET A 1 31.39 17.03 0.25
C MET A 1 30.41 16.46 -0.78
N PRO A 2 30.63 15.29 -1.39
CA PRO A 2 29.60 14.63 -2.20
C PRO A 2 28.93 13.51 -1.38
N ARG A 3 27.77 13.79 -0.76
CA ARG A 3 26.89 12.79 -0.11
C ARG A 3 25.53 12.65 -0.82
N ARG A 4 25.52 12.61 -2.16
CA ARG A 4 24.28 12.63 -2.96
C ARG A 4 23.75 11.28 -3.50
N PRO A 5 24.54 10.20 -3.70
CA PRO A 5 24.00 8.96 -4.29
C PRO A 5 23.31 8.05 -3.26
N ALA A 6 23.85 7.94 -2.05
CA ALA A 6 23.30 7.07 -1.01
C ALA A 6 21.86 7.44 -0.62
N ALA A 7 21.56 8.74 -0.49
CA ALA A 7 20.21 9.20 -0.18
C ALA A 7 19.20 8.71 -1.22
N ARG A 8 19.52 8.80 -2.52
CA ARG A 8 18.64 8.32 -3.61
C ARG A 8 18.39 6.82 -3.53
N ILE A 9 19.40 6.03 -3.16
CA ILE A 9 19.25 4.58 -2.98
C ILE A 9 18.31 4.28 -1.82
N TYR A 10 18.50 4.93 -0.66
CA TYR A 10 17.58 4.77 0.47
C TYR A 10 16.15 5.20 0.13
N PHE A 11 15.98 6.24 -0.68
CA PHE A 11 14.67 6.68 -1.18
C PHE A 11 13.99 5.64 -2.08
N TYR A 12 14.70 5.08 -3.05
CA TYR A 12 14.10 4.06 -3.91
C TYR A 12 13.81 2.77 -3.13
N ALA A 13 14.68 2.40 -2.19
CA ALA A 13 14.46 1.26 -1.31
C ALA A 13 13.22 1.45 -0.43
N SER A 14 13.03 2.62 0.18
CA SER A 14 11.83 2.89 1.00
C SER A 14 10.55 2.92 0.17
N ALA A 15 10.59 3.46 -1.05
CA ALA A 15 9.46 3.42 -1.97
C ALA A 15 9.07 1.98 -2.38
N LEU A 16 10.07 1.13 -2.65
CA LEU A 16 9.84 -0.29 -2.95
C LEU A 16 9.28 -1.04 -1.74
N LEU A 17 9.79 -0.79 -0.53
CA LEU A 17 9.27 -1.38 0.70
C LEU A 17 7.82 -0.96 0.97
N LEU A 18 7.49 0.31 0.75
CA LEU A 18 6.11 0.80 0.87
C LEU A 18 5.19 0.10 -0.12
N LEU A 19 5.60 -0.03 -1.39
CA LEU A 19 4.83 -0.75 -2.41
C LEU A 19 4.62 -2.22 -2.02
N ALA A 20 5.67 -2.91 -1.59
CA ALA A 20 5.58 -4.30 -1.15
C ALA A 20 4.63 -4.45 0.05
N PHE A 21 4.70 -3.52 1.01
CA PHE A 21 3.80 -3.50 2.17
C PHE A 21 2.33 -3.34 1.74
N VAL A 22 2.02 -2.38 0.86
CA VAL A 22 0.64 -2.12 0.39
C VAL A 22 0.10 -3.33 -0.39
N VAL A 23 0.93 -3.96 -1.22
CA VAL A 23 0.54 -5.20 -1.93
C VAL A 23 0.18 -6.31 -0.95
N VAL A 24 1.01 -6.56 0.07
CA VAL A 24 0.74 -7.60 1.08
C VAL A 24 -0.50 -7.25 1.90
N PHE A 25 -0.66 -5.97 2.28
CA PHE A 25 -1.84 -5.48 3.00
C PHE A 25 -3.13 -5.70 2.20
N ASN A 26 -3.14 -5.31 0.92
CA ASN A 26 -4.29 -5.53 0.04
C ASN A 26 -4.58 -7.03 -0.12
N ALA A 27 -3.56 -7.86 -0.36
CA ALA A 27 -3.72 -9.30 -0.49
C ALA A 27 -4.34 -9.92 0.76
N ALA A 28 -3.84 -9.56 1.96
CA ALA A 28 -4.37 -10.06 3.22
C ALA A 28 -5.86 -9.69 3.39
N ASN A 29 -6.23 -8.42 3.19
CA ASN A 29 -7.61 -7.96 3.34
C ASN A 29 -8.55 -8.61 2.30
N LEU A 30 -8.09 -8.80 1.06
CA LEU A 30 -8.89 -9.46 0.03
C LEU A 30 -9.06 -10.95 0.33
N ILE A 31 -8.02 -11.64 0.82
CA ILE A 31 -8.09 -13.04 1.23
C ILE A 31 -9.02 -13.20 2.43
N GLU A 32 -8.97 -12.30 3.41
CA GLU A 32 -9.87 -12.31 4.56
C GLU A 32 -11.33 -12.08 4.13
N ALA A 33 -11.59 -11.08 3.28
CA ALA A 33 -12.94 -10.72 2.88
C ALA A 33 -13.59 -11.71 1.89
N TYR A 34 -12.81 -12.28 0.97
CA TYR A 34 -13.31 -13.09 -0.15
C TYR A 34 -12.78 -14.53 -0.21
N GLY A 35 -11.83 -14.91 0.64
CA GLY A 35 -11.23 -16.24 0.66
C GLY A 35 -12.10 -17.31 1.32
N SER A 36 -11.68 -18.57 1.14
CA SER A 36 -12.37 -19.76 1.67
C SER A 36 -11.77 -20.30 2.99
N GLY A 37 -10.69 -19.70 3.49
CA GLY A 37 -10.02 -20.09 4.75
C GLY A 37 -10.48 -19.26 5.96
N ALA A 38 -10.20 -19.75 7.17
CA ALA A 38 -10.40 -18.98 8.42
C ALA A 38 -9.22 -18.01 8.69
N PRO A 39 -9.36 -16.90 9.47
CA PRO A 39 -10.55 -16.42 10.19
C PRO A 39 -11.00 -14.98 9.86
N TYR A 40 -12.22 -14.67 10.36
CA TYR A 40 -12.95 -13.39 10.39
C TYR A 40 -13.66 -12.94 9.09
N TYR A 41 -14.91 -13.39 8.97
CA TYR A 41 -15.94 -12.78 8.12
C TYR A 41 -15.67 -12.85 6.60
N SER A 42 -15.50 -14.06 6.06
CA SER A 42 -15.76 -14.22 4.62
C SER A 42 -17.19 -13.77 4.32
N ARG A 43 -17.41 -13.22 3.12
CA ARG A 43 -18.73 -12.73 2.68
C ARG A 43 -19.86 -13.74 2.80
N THR A 44 -19.57 -15.04 2.88
CA THR A 44 -20.59 -16.10 2.90
C THR A 44 -21.05 -16.51 4.29
N VAL A 45 -20.26 -16.24 5.35
CA VAL A 45 -20.56 -16.77 6.71
C VAL A 45 -21.32 -15.78 7.58
N ASN A 46 -21.17 -14.47 7.39
CA ASN A 46 -21.69 -13.46 8.31
C ASN A 46 -22.00 -12.13 7.59
N MET A 47 -22.95 -12.18 6.64
CA MET A 47 -23.26 -11.06 5.74
C MET A 47 -23.77 -9.80 6.45
N ASP A 48 -24.37 -9.93 7.63
CA ASP A 48 -24.87 -8.83 8.46
C ASP A 48 -23.73 -8.00 9.07
N LYS A 49 -22.53 -8.58 9.20
CA LYS A 49 -21.33 -7.90 9.72
C LYS A 49 -20.29 -7.61 8.66
N TRP A 50 -20.49 -8.14 7.46
CA TRP A 50 -19.53 -8.02 6.37
C TRP A 50 -19.49 -6.57 5.87
N VAL A 51 -18.28 -6.02 5.77
CA VAL A 51 -18.02 -4.69 5.22
C VAL A 51 -17.17 -4.86 3.98
N ASP A 52 -17.52 -4.15 2.90
CA ASP A 52 -16.74 -4.16 1.67
C ASP A 52 -15.36 -3.53 1.94
N PRO A 53 -14.24 -4.27 1.76
CA PRO A 53 -12.92 -3.71 1.97
C PRO A 53 -12.51 -2.72 0.88
N LEU A 54 -13.09 -2.82 -0.33
CA LEU A 54 -12.63 -2.08 -1.51
C LEU A 54 -12.57 -0.56 -1.31
N PRO A 55 -13.55 0.12 -0.68
CA PRO A 55 -13.47 1.55 -0.44
C PRO A 55 -12.26 1.96 0.41
N LEU A 56 -11.94 1.19 1.46
CA LEU A 56 -10.79 1.46 2.31
C LEU A 56 -9.48 1.16 1.58
N LEU A 57 -9.40 0.02 0.88
CA LEU A 57 -8.20 -0.34 0.10
C LEU A 57 -7.93 0.69 -1.00
N ALA A 58 -8.96 1.15 -1.71
CA ALA A 58 -8.82 2.19 -2.73
C ALA A 58 -8.30 3.51 -2.17
N LEU A 59 -8.73 3.89 -0.95
CA LEU A 59 -8.20 5.07 -0.28
C LEU A 59 -6.71 4.91 0.08
N VAL A 60 -6.32 3.75 0.60
CA VAL A 60 -4.92 3.43 0.91
C VAL A 60 -4.06 3.47 -0.36
N ASP A 61 -4.54 2.88 -1.46
CA ASP A 61 -3.86 2.90 -2.75
C ASP A 61 -3.69 4.33 -3.28
N ALA A 62 -4.76 5.15 -3.25
CA ALA A 62 -4.71 6.53 -3.69
C ALA A 62 -3.69 7.37 -2.89
N LEU A 63 -3.67 7.22 -1.56
CA LEU A 63 -2.70 7.90 -0.70
C LEU A 63 -1.28 7.43 -0.97
N THR A 64 -1.08 6.13 -1.21
CA THR A 64 0.23 5.57 -1.56
C THR A 64 0.74 6.14 -2.88
N VAL A 65 -0.11 6.20 -3.92
CA VAL A 65 0.25 6.80 -5.21
C VAL A 65 0.59 8.29 -5.04
N LEU A 66 -0.20 9.05 -4.26
CA LEU A 66 0.07 10.46 -3.99
C LEU A 66 1.42 10.67 -3.29
N LEU A 67 1.73 9.85 -2.28
CA LEU A 67 3.01 9.89 -1.58
C LEU A 67 4.17 9.59 -2.52
N LEU A 68 4.08 8.51 -3.32
CA LEU A 68 5.12 8.15 -4.29
C LEU A 68 5.30 9.26 -5.33
N PHE A 69 4.21 9.82 -5.85
CA PHE A 69 4.25 10.93 -6.79
C PHE A 69 4.91 12.18 -6.21
N ALA A 70 4.51 12.59 -5.00
CA ALA A 70 5.11 13.73 -4.32
C ALA A 70 6.61 13.51 -4.09
N THR A 71 7.00 12.30 -3.67
CA THR A 71 8.39 11.93 -3.42
C THR A 71 9.24 11.99 -4.68
N VAL A 72 8.76 11.41 -5.79
CA VAL A 72 9.42 11.50 -7.10
C VAL A 72 9.50 12.94 -7.58
N ARG A 73 8.45 13.74 -7.40
CA ARG A 73 8.44 15.15 -7.77
C ARG A 73 9.49 15.94 -6.98
N MET A 74 9.63 15.70 -5.68
CA MET A 74 10.65 16.35 -4.85
C MET A 74 12.07 15.95 -5.27
N LEU A 75 12.33 14.68 -5.56
CA LEU A 75 13.62 14.20 -6.06
C LEU A 75 14.02 14.79 -7.42
N ARG A 76 13.02 15.14 -8.25
CA ARG A 76 13.20 15.76 -9.57
C ARG A 76 13.33 17.29 -9.52
N ARG A 77 12.99 17.95 -8.41
CA ARG A 77 13.29 19.37 -8.23
C ARG A 77 14.81 19.51 -8.11
N LYS A 78 15.46 20.02 -9.16
CA LYS A 78 16.81 20.58 -9.02
C LYS A 78 16.71 21.81 -8.10
N PRO A 79 17.67 22.00 -7.17
CA PRO A 79 17.78 23.28 -6.47
C PRO A 79 18.03 24.41 -7.47
#